data_AF-A0A2K1QJQ3-F1
#
_entry.id   AF-A0A2K1QJQ3-F1
#
_cell.length_a   1.000
_cell.length_b   1.000
_cell.length_c   1.000
_cell.angle_alpha   90.00
_cell.angle_beta   90.00
_cell.angle_gamma   90.00
#
_symmetry.space_group_name_H-M   'P 1'
#
loop_
_entity.id
_entity.type
_entity.pdbx_description
1 polymer ?
#
loop_
_entity_poly.entity_id
_entity_poly.type
_entity_poly.pdbx_seq_one_letter_code
_entity_poly.pdbx_strand_id
1 'polypeptide(L)'
;MSFQERANHQISQLDKELSKYPVLNNLEQQTSVPKVYVVLGLGALYFFLIFFNIAGEFLVNTAGFILPGYYSLDALFSSSKADDTQWLTYWVTFAFLTVLESAINAVYWFPFYYTFKFVLVLWMALPQTGGAKIVFNSLVSPLFARFFTQGGSTSANLKSQADEATKSL
;
A
#
# COMPACT_ATOMS: atom_id res chain seq x y z
N MET A 1 -11.68 -12.70 29.01
CA MET A 1 -10.84 -13.29 27.97
C MET A 1 -9.38 -13.06 28.31
N SER A 2 -8.64 -14.13 28.58
CA SER A 2 -7.21 -14.08 28.83
C SER A 2 -6.45 -13.69 27.55
N PHE A 3 -5.22 -13.17 27.70
CA PHE A 3 -4.36 -12.85 26.56
C PHE A 3 -4.11 -14.07 25.66
N GLN A 4 -4.02 -15.27 26.25
CA GLN A 4 -3.85 -16.53 25.55
C GLN A 4 -5.07 -16.88 24.66
N GLU A 5 -6.29 -16.65 25.14
CA GLU A 5 -7.51 -16.90 24.34
C GLU A 5 -7.57 -15.98 23.12
N ARG A 6 -7.16 -14.71 23.26
CA ARG A 6 -7.12 -13.76 22.13
C ARG A 6 -6.06 -14.16 21.10
N ALA A 7 -4.87 -14.56 21.58
CA ALA A 7 -3.79 -15.03 20.71
C ALA A 7 -4.20 -16.29 19.94
N ASN A 8 -4.77 -17.28 20.63
CA ASN A 8 -5.27 -18.50 19.99
C ASN A 8 -6.37 -18.21 18.98
N HIS A 9 -7.29 -17.29 19.29
CA HIS A 9 -8.33 -16.89 18.36
C HIS A 9 -7.78 -16.24 17.08
N GLN A 10 -6.76 -15.36 17.20
CA GLN A 10 -6.08 -14.78 16.05
C GLN A 10 -5.33 -15.84 15.23
N ILE A 11 -4.60 -16.74 15.90
CA ILE A 11 -3.90 -17.85 15.24
C ILE A 11 -4.89 -18.73 14.46
N SER A 12 -6.04 -19.07 15.04
CA SER A 12 -7.07 -19.87 14.34
C SER A 12 -7.69 -19.13 13.15
N GLN A 13 -7.85 -17.81 13.21
CA GLN A 13 -8.33 -17.03 12.06
C GLN A 13 -7.29 -16.98 10.93
N LEU A 14 -6.02 -16.73 11.27
CA LEU A 14 -4.94 -16.78 10.28
C LEU A 14 -4.82 -18.18 9.68
N ASP A 15 -4.89 -19.23 10.50
CA ASP A 15 -4.83 -20.60 10.01
C ASP A 15 -5.95 -20.90 9.00
N LYS A 16 -7.17 -20.43 9.28
CA LYS A 16 -8.31 -20.58 8.37
C LYS A 16 -8.13 -19.83 7.05
N GLU A 17 -7.59 -18.61 7.09
CA GLU A 17 -7.30 -17.82 5.88
C GLU A 17 -6.15 -18.44 5.07
N LEU A 18 -5.08 -18.88 5.74
CA LEU A 18 -3.94 -19.53 5.12
C LEU A 18 -4.32 -20.91 4.53
N SER A 19 -5.31 -21.59 5.11
CA SER A 19 -5.84 -22.85 4.59
C SER A 19 -6.45 -22.73 3.19
N LYS A 20 -6.80 -21.52 2.73
CA LYS A 20 -7.28 -21.28 1.37
C LYS A 20 -6.19 -21.50 0.32
N TYR A 21 -4.92 -21.48 0.71
CA TYR A 21 -3.79 -21.69 -0.20
C TYR A 21 -3.32 -23.15 -0.15
N PRO A 22 -3.55 -23.95 -1.20
CA PRO A 22 -3.21 -25.38 -1.20
C PRO A 22 -1.70 -25.62 -1.04
N VAL A 23 -0.85 -24.69 -1.47
CA VAL A 23 0.61 -24.77 -1.29
C VAL A 23 0.99 -24.79 0.20
N LEU A 24 0.32 -24.00 1.04
CA LEU A 24 0.59 -23.94 2.48
C LEU A 24 0.14 -25.22 3.19
N ASN A 25 -0.98 -25.81 2.76
CA ASN A 25 -1.47 -27.07 3.31
C ASN A 25 -0.55 -28.25 2.96
N ASN A 26 0.01 -28.27 1.76
CA ASN A 26 0.99 -29.28 1.36
C ASN A 26 2.29 -29.16 2.16
N LEU A 27 2.74 -27.92 2.43
CA LEU A 27 3.91 -27.65 3.28
C LEU A 27 3.67 -28.05 4.74
N GLU A 28 2.50 -27.77 5.28
CA GLU A 28 2.10 -28.20 6.63
C GLU A 28 2.10 -29.72 6.76
N GLN A 29 1.55 -30.43 5.76
CA GLN A 29 1.56 -31.90 5.74
C GLN A 29 2.97 -32.50 5.66
N GLN A 30 3.89 -31.86 4.92
CA GLN A 30 5.28 -32.34 4.80
C GLN A 30 6.15 -32.00 6.00
N THR A 31 5.98 -30.81 6.58
CA THR A 31 6.86 -30.30 7.66
C THR A 31 6.32 -30.56 9.05
N SER A 32 5.03 -30.94 9.19
CA SER A 32 4.31 -31.04 10.47
C SER A 32 4.33 -29.75 11.32
N VAL A 33 4.74 -28.63 10.73
CA VAL A 33 4.75 -27.31 11.38
C VAL A 33 3.48 -26.57 10.97
N PRO A 34 2.74 -25.96 11.92
CA PRO A 34 1.56 -25.18 11.57
C PRO A 34 1.90 -24.01 10.65
N LYS A 35 1.15 -23.88 9.56
CA LYS A 35 1.37 -22.88 8.50
C LYS A 35 1.44 -21.44 8.99
N VAL A 36 0.72 -21.11 10.07
CA VAL A 36 0.78 -19.78 10.71
C VAL A 36 2.20 -19.45 11.17
N TYR A 37 2.92 -20.40 11.78
CA TYR A 37 4.30 -20.16 12.24
C TYR A 37 5.28 -20.01 11.08
N VAL A 38 5.05 -20.73 9.98
CA VAL A 38 5.87 -20.59 8.76
C VAL A 38 5.71 -19.18 8.18
N VAL A 39 4.47 -18.69 8.04
CA VAL A 39 4.21 -17.34 7.52
C VAL A 39 4.75 -16.26 8.46
N LEU A 40 4.57 -16.41 9.77
CA LEU A 40 5.14 -15.50 10.75
C LEU A 40 6.68 -15.51 10.72
N GLY A 41 7.30 -16.68 10.58
CA GLY A 41 8.74 -16.83 10.44
C GLY A 41 9.27 -16.16 9.17
N LEU A 42 8.61 -16.34 8.04
CA LEU A 42 8.95 -15.66 6.79
C LEU A 42 8.78 -14.14 6.90
N GLY A 43 7.69 -13.66 7.51
CA GLY A 43 7.47 -12.24 7.76
C GLY A 43 8.53 -11.63 8.69
N ALA A 44 8.91 -12.34 9.75
CA ALA A 44 9.97 -11.93 10.66
C ALA A 44 11.34 -11.91 9.96
N LEU A 45 11.65 -12.92 9.15
CA LEU A 45 12.86 -12.96 8.34
C LEU A 45 12.90 -11.79 7.34
N TYR A 46 11.77 -11.51 6.68
CA TYR A 46 11.65 -10.39 5.75
C TYR A 46 11.94 -9.05 6.42
N PHE A 47 11.32 -8.81 7.59
CA PHE A 47 11.58 -7.62 8.39
C PHE A 47 13.02 -7.56 8.88
N PHE A 48 13.60 -8.68 9.30
CA PHE A 48 15.00 -8.78 9.70
C PHE A 48 15.94 -8.39 8.56
N LEU A 49 15.72 -8.89 7.35
CA LEU A 49 16.52 -8.52 6.17
C LEU A 49 16.46 -7.02 5.90
N ILE A 50 15.27 -6.41 5.97
CA ILE A 50 15.10 -4.96 5.83
C ILE A 50 15.82 -4.20 6.96
N PHE A 51 15.71 -4.67 8.20
CA PHE A 51 16.33 -4.04 9.37
C PHE A 51 17.86 -4.01 9.27
N PHE A 52 18.48 -5.08 8.78
CA PHE A 52 19.91 -5.16 8.52
C PHE A 52 20.34 -4.56 7.17
N ASN A 53 19.42 -3.89 6.45
CA ASN A 53 19.66 -3.30 5.14
C ASN A 53 20.13 -4.32 4.07
N ILE A 54 19.81 -5.60 4.25
CA ILE A 54 20.12 -6.65 3.28
C ILE A 54 19.04 -6.60 2.20
N ALA A 55 19.39 -6.10 1.01
CA ALA A 55 18.45 -5.86 -0.09
C ALA A 55 17.24 -4.98 0.30
N GLY A 56 17.44 -4.05 1.25
CA GLY A 56 16.36 -3.25 1.86
C GLY A 56 15.51 -2.52 0.81
N GLU A 57 16.12 -1.81 -0.13
CA GLU A 57 15.41 -1.09 -1.18
C GLU A 57 14.49 -2.00 -2.00
N PHE A 58 15.03 -3.13 -2.46
CA PHE A 58 14.28 -4.13 -3.23
C PHE A 58 13.10 -4.66 -2.42
N LEU A 59 13.34 -5.10 -1.18
CA LEU A 59 12.29 -5.66 -0.32
C LEU A 59 11.21 -4.61 0.02
N VAL A 60 11.57 -3.37 0.31
CA VAL A 60 10.56 -2.33 0.58
C VAL A 60 9.72 -2.04 -0.66
N ASN A 61 10.35 -1.91 -1.83
CA ASN A 61 9.64 -1.65 -3.08
C ASN A 61 8.75 -2.83 -3.47
N THR A 62 9.23 -4.07 -3.31
CA THR A 62 8.43 -5.28 -3.55
C THR A 62 7.21 -5.33 -2.64
N ALA A 63 7.36 -5.07 -1.34
CA ALA A 63 6.23 -5.04 -0.41
C ALA A 63 5.26 -3.90 -0.74
N GLY A 64 5.79 -2.72 -1.04
CA GLY A 64 5.02 -1.53 -1.43
C GLY A 64 4.32 -1.64 -2.78
N PHE A 65 4.67 -2.64 -3.59
CA PHE A 65 4.02 -2.91 -4.87
C PHE A 65 3.06 -4.11 -4.78
N ILE A 66 3.50 -5.23 -4.23
CA ILE A 66 2.75 -6.49 -4.24
C ILE A 66 1.52 -6.42 -3.34
N LEU A 67 1.65 -5.92 -2.10
CA LEU A 67 0.52 -5.84 -1.16
C LEU A 67 -0.63 -4.98 -1.72
N PRO A 68 -0.42 -3.68 -1.98
CA PRO A 68 -1.47 -2.85 -2.54
C PRO A 68 -1.86 -3.28 -3.96
N GLY A 69 -0.95 -3.86 -4.75
CA GLY A 69 -1.27 -4.41 -6.07
C GLY A 69 -2.28 -5.54 -6.00
N TYR A 70 -2.10 -6.50 -5.08
CA TYR A 70 -3.06 -7.58 -4.86
C TYR A 70 -4.42 -7.04 -4.43
N TYR A 71 -4.47 -6.14 -3.45
CA TYR A 71 -5.73 -5.55 -3.01
C TYR A 71 -6.36 -4.61 -4.06
N SER A 72 -5.57 -3.96 -4.90
CA SER A 72 -6.07 -3.16 -6.02
C SER A 72 -6.72 -4.05 -7.07
N LEU A 73 -6.14 -5.22 -7.36
CA LEU A 73 -6.74 -6.20 -8.27
C LEU A 73 -8.06 -6.72 -7.71
N ASP A 74 -8.12 -7.03 -6.42
CA ASP A 74 -9.37 -7.44 -5.77
C ASP A 74 -10.43 -6.31 -5.81
N ALA A 75 -10.01 -5.07 -5.54
CA ALA A 75 -10.87 -3.89 -5.62
C ALA A 75 -11.45 -3.68 -7.04
N LEU A 76 -10.68 -3.94 -8.09
CA LEU A 76 -11.14 -3.84 -9.49
C LEU A 76 -12.26 -4.82 -9.84
N PHE A 77 -12.35 -5.95 -9.15
CA PHE A 77 -13.45 -6.91 -9.31
C PHE A 77 -14.58 -6.68 -8.29
N SER A 78 -14.36 -5.82 -7.29
CA SER A 78 -15.39 -5.39 -6.34
C SER A 78 -16.21 -4.21 -6.91
N SER A 79 -17.45 -4.04 -6.44
CA SER A 79 -18.29 -2.90 -6.85
C SER A 79 -18.11 -1.64 -5.98
N SER A 80 -17.14 -1.65 -5.05
CA SER A 80 -16.99 -0.63 -4.01
C SER A 80 -16.04 0.50 -4.44
N LYS A 81 -16.60 1.69 -4.72
CA LYS A 81 -15.81 2.89 -5.08
C LYS A 81 -14.90 3.41 -3.95
N ALA A 82 -15.19 3.04 -2.70
CA ALA A 82 -14.40 3.48 -1.55
C ALA A 82 -13.01 2.83 -1.54
N ASP A 83 -12.92 1.58 -2.02
CA ASP A 83 -11.67 0.83 -2.11
C ASP A 83 -10.78 1.38 -3.23
N ASP A 84 -11.38 1.68 -4.40
CA ASP A 84 -10.69 2.33 -5.53
C ASP A 84 -10.01 3.64 -5.11
N THR A 85 -10.72 4.48 -4.36
CA THR A 85 -10.21 5.80 -3.93
C THR A 85 -9.03 5.64 -2.97
N GLN A 86 -9.08 4.66 -2.07
CA GLN A 86 -8.00 4.38 -1.12
C GLN A 86 -6.73 3.93 -1.84
N TRP A 87 -6.84 2.96 -2.75
CA TRP A 87 -5.69 2.45 -3.49
C TRP A 87 -5.11 3.48 -4.44
N LEU A 88 -5.94 4.26 -5.13
CA LEU A 88 -5.47 5.35 -5.98
C LEU A 88 -4.71 6.42 -5.16
N THR A 89 -5.25 6.79 -3.99
CA THR A 89 -4.57 7.74 -3.09
C THR A 89 -3.23 7.19 -2.61
N TYR A 90 -3.17 5.89 -2.30
CA TYR A 90 -1.93 5.21 -1.95
C TYR A 90 -0.91 5.30 -3.10
N TRP A 91 -1.29 4.93 -4.32
CA TRP A 91 -0.38 4.92 -5.47
C TRP A 91 0.17 6.31 -5.80
N VAL A 92 -0.68 7.33 -5.78
CA VAL A 92 -0.27 8.72 -6.02
C VAL A 92 0.72 9.19 -4.94
N THR A 93 0.41 8.90 -3.68
CA THR A 93 1.27 9.28 -2.55
C THR A 93 2.60 8.52 -2.58
N PHE A 94 2.57 7.22 -2.86
CA PHE A 94 3.75 6.37 -2.97
C PHE A 94 4.68 6.84 -4.11
N ALA A 95 4.12 7.14 -5.28
CA ALA A 95 4.87 7.68 -6.40
C ALA A 95 5.50 9.04 -6.06
N PHE A 96 4.75 9.94 -5.42
CA PHE A 96 5.26 11.24 -4.98
C PHE A 96 6.44 11.09 -4.01
N LEU A 97 6.31 10.23 -2.99
CA LEU A 97 7.38 9.97 -2.03
C LEU A 97 8.61 9.35 -2.68
N THR A 98 8.42 8.45 -3.66
CA THR A 98 9.52 7.81 -4.39
C THR A 98 10.31 8.81 -5.23
N VAL A 99 9.62 9.76 -5.88
CA VAL A 99 10.27 10.85 -6.63
C VAL A 99 11.01 11.79 -5.68
N LEU A 100 10.37 12.17 -4.56
CA LEU A 100 10.97 13.03 -3.56
C LEU A 100 12.23 12.40 -2.95
N GLU A 101 12.18 11.11 -2.62
CA GLU A 101 13.31 10.32 -2.14
C GLU A 101 14.48 10.33 -3.14
N SER A 102 14.17 10.12 -4.43
CA SER A 102 15.17 10.15 -5.50
C SER A 102 15.85 11.51 -5.61
N ALA A 103 15.15 12.60 -5.26
CA ALA A 103 15.69 13.95 -5.26
C ALA A 103 16.58 14.28 -4.04
N ILE A 104 16.34 13.65 -2.88
CA ILE A 104 16.99 14.03 -1.61
C ILE A 104 18.26 13.20 -1.33
N ASN A 105 18.53 12.11 -2.06
CA ASN A 105 19.66 11.19 -1.78
C ASN A 105 19.77 10.83 -0.28
N ALA A 106 18.62 10.71 0.40
CA ALA A 106 18.51 10.60 1.85
C ALA A 106 19.12 9.31 2.42
N VAL A 107 19.30 8.30 1.56
CA VAL A 107 19.74 6.94 1.92
C VAL A 107 21.12 6.93 2.59
N TYR A 108 22.03 7.82 2.22
CA TYR A 108 23.42 7.80 2.73
C TYR A 108 23.57 8.40 4.13
N TRP A 109 22.63 9.23 4.58
CA TRP A 109 22.79 9.99 5.84
C TRP A 109 22.06 9.33 7.03
N PHE A 110 21.05 8.49 6.78
CA PHE A 110 20.16 8.00 7.82
C PHE A 110 20.27 6.47 8.02
N PRO A 111 20.79 5.98 9.16
CA PRO A 111 20.78 4.56 9.47
C PRO A 111 19.33 4.07 9.63
N PHE A 112 19.03 2.84 9.20
CA PHE A 112 17.67 2.25 9.18
C PHE A 112 16.64 2.96 8.28
N TYR A 113 17.10 3.73 7.28
CA TYR A 113 16.25 4.40 6.31
C TYR A 113 15.19 3.48 5.66
N TYR A 114 15.61 2.32 5.16
CA TYR A 114 14.67 1.37 4.54
C TYR A 114 13.68 0.77 5.53
N THR A 115 14.07 0.60 6.80
CA THR A 115 13.12 0.17 7.84
C THR A 115 12.03 1.21 8.06
N PHE A 116 12.41 2.49 8.14
CA PHE A 116 11.43 3.58 8.27
C PHE A 116 10.53 3.67 7.03
N LYS A 117 11.13 3.60 5.83
CA LYS A 117 10.39 3.57 4.57
C LYS A 117 9.40 2.40 4.53
N PHE A 118 9.82 1.21 4.96
CA PHE A 118 8.96 0.03 5.03
C PHE A 118 7.76 0.25 5.95
N VAL A 119 7.99 0.76 7.17
CA VAL A 119 6.91 1.06 8.11
C VAL A 119 5.95 2.11 7.54
N LEU A 120 6.48 3.16 6.90
CA LEU A 120 5.67 4.21 6.27
C LEU A 120 4.79 3.64 5.14
N VAL A 121 5.39 2.84 4.25
CA VAL A 121 4.71 2.18 3.13
C VAL A 121 3.62 1.23 3.64
N LEU A 122 3.94 0.41 4.64
CA LEU A 122 3.00 -0.51 5.26
C LEU A 122 1.84 0.26 5.93
N TRP A 123 2.16 1.32 6.67
CA TRP A 123 1.16 2.16 7.34
C TRP A 123 0.22 2.86 6.35
N MET A 124 0.73 3.29 5.19
CA MET A 124 -0.11 3.83 4.12
C MET A 124 -1.00 2.77 3.46
N ALA A 125 -0.51 1.53 3.35
CA ALA A 125 -1.25 0.42 2.78
C ALA A 125 -2.41 -0.05 3.68
N LEU A 126 -2.37 0.24 4.99
CA LEU A 126 -3.46 -0.07 5.91
C LEU A 126 -4.66 0.86 5.67
N PRO A 127 -5.83 0.35 5.21
CA PRO A 127 -7.01 1.17 4.99
C PRO A 127 -7.61 1.68 6.32
N GLN A 128 -7.42 0.94 7.42
CA GLN A 128 -7.96 1.28 8.74
C GLN A 128 -7.35 2.54 9.36
N THR A 129 -6.08 2.82 9.07
CA THR A 129 -5.38 4.01 9.59
C THR A 129 -5.62 5.23 8.70
N GLY A 130 -6.04 5.03 7.45
CA GLY A 130 -6.15 6.10 6.46
C GLY A 130 -4.83 6.78 6.14
N GLY A 131 -3.69 6.11 6.38
CA GLY A 131 -2.36 6.73 6.32
C GLY A 131 -2.05 7.39 4.98
N ALA A 132 -2.42 6.74 3.87
CA ALA A 132 -2.28 7.32 2.53
C ALA A 132 -3.01 8.68 2.39
N LYS A 133 -4.23 8.81 2.93
CA LYS A 133 -5.01 10.07 2.87
C LYS A 133 -4.38 11.17 3.71
N ILE A 134 -3.80 10.83 4.85
CA ILE A 134 -3.12 11.79 5.73
C ILE A 134 -1.90 12.37 5.00
N VAL A 135 -1.06 11.52 4.43
CA VAL A 135 0.13 11.96 3.68
C VAL A 135 -0.27 12.71 2.42
N PHE A 136 -1.29 12.24 1.70
CA PHE A 136 -1.83 12.94 0.54
C PHE A 136 -2.29 14.35 0.92
N ASN A 137 -3.11 14.52 1.96
CA ASN A 137 -3.61 15.82 2.38
C ASN A 137 -2.50 16.73 2.93
N SER A 138 -1.46 16.16 3.55
CA SER A 138 -0.39 16.93 4.17
C SER A 138 0.70 17.37 3.20
N LEU A 139 1.04 16.56 2.20
CA LEU A 139 2.18 16.81 1.29
C LEU A 139 1.75 17.02 -0.15
N VAL A 140 0.88 16.15 -0.66
CA VAL A 140 0.49 16.14 -2.08
C VAL A 140 -0.54 17.26 -2.35
N SER A 141 -1.60 17.32 -1.55
CA SER A 141 -2.68 18.30 -1.70
C SER A 141 -2.18 19.76 -1.71
N PRO A 142 -1.35 20.26 -0.78
CA PRO A 142 -0.89 21.65 -0.84
C PRO A 142 -0.04 21.98 -2.09
N LEU A 143 0.67 21.00 -2.65
CA LEU A 143 1.47 21.17 -3.86
C LEU A 143 0.61 21.14 -5.13
N PHE A 144 -0.40 20.27 -5.18
CA PHE A 144 -1.20 20.02 -6.38
C PHE A 144 -2.56 20.72 -6.39
N ALA A 145 -3.10 21.14 -5.24
CA ALA A 145 -4.38 21.83 -5.15
C ALA A 145 -4.41 23.07 -6.05
N ARG A 146 -3.33 23.85 -6.10
CA ARG A 146 -3.24 25.04 -6.96
C ARG A 146 -3.39 24.73 -8.45
N PHE A 147 -2.97 23.55 -8.90
CA PHE A 147 -3.05 23.13 -10.30
C PHE A 147 -4.43 22.52 -10.64
N PHE A 148 -5.02 21.72 -9.73
CA PHE A 148 -6.31 21.09 -9.98
C PHE A 148 -7.52 22.00 -9.71
N THR A 149 -7.41 22.97 -8.79
CA THR A 149 -8.44 24.01 -8.62
C THR A 149 -8.55 24.90 -9.87
N GLN A 150 -7.48 25.00 -10.67
CA GLN A 150 -7.50 25.71 -11.95
C GLN A 150 -7.93 24.80 -13.12
N GLY A 151 -7.58 23.50 -13.11
CA GLY A 151 -7.93 22.54 -14.16
C GLY A 151 -9.42 22.20 -14.30
N GLY A 152 -10.22 22.38 -13.24
CA GLY A 152 -11.68 22.32 -13.31
C GLY A 152 -12.30 23.43 -14.16
N SER A 153 -11.59 24.56 -14.34
CA SER A 153 -12.01 25.62 -15.24
C SER A 153 -11.59 25.34 -16.69
N THR A 154 -10.42 24.77 -16.95
CA THR A 154 -9.95 24.57 -18.33
C THR A 154 -10.74 23.50 -19.09
N SER A 155 -10.96 22.31 -18.51
CA SER A 155 -11.71 21.25 -19.20
C SER A 155 -13.21 21.56 -19.29
N ALA A 156 -13.78 22.20 -18.27
CA ALA A 156 -15.16 22.68 -18.30
C ALA A 156 -15.35 23.80 -19.32
N ASN A 157 -14.41 24.76 -19.41
CA ASN A 157 -14.44 25.85 -20.40
C ASN A 157 -14.20 25.34 -21.83
N LEU A 158 -13.34 24.34 -22.03
CA LEU A 158 -13.12 23.73 -23.34
C LEU A 158 -14.37 22.96 -23.81
N LYS A 159 -15.05 22.27 -22.90
CA LYS A 159 -16.29 21.56 -23.21
C LYS A 159 -17.43 22.54 -23.49
N SER A 160 -17.54 23.63 -22.72
CA SER A 160 -18.54 24.67 -22.99
C SER A 160 -18.28 25.42 -24.29
N GLN A 161 -17.02 25.73 -24.63
CA GLN A 161 -16.68 26.33 -25.93
C GLN A 161 -16.96 25.40 -27.11
N ALA A 162 -16.70 24.10 -26.97
CA ALA A 162 -17.03 23.12 -28.01
C ALA A 162 -18.55 22.98 -28.20
N ASP A 163 -19.32 22.98 -27.11
CA ASP A 163 -20.79 22.95 -27.16
C ASP A 163 -21.38 24.25 -27.75
N GLU A 164 -20.77 25.41 -27.48
CA GLU A 164 -21.14 26.69 -28.09
C GLU A 164 -20.83 26.74 -29.60
N ALA A 165 -19.64 26.29 -30.00
CA ALA A 165 -19.24 26.24 -31.41
C ALA A 165 -20.14 25.29 -32.23
N THR A 166 -20.57 24.18 -31.62
CA THR A 166 -21.48 23.21 -32.24
C THR A 166 -22.92 23.74 -32.37
N LYS A 167 -23.36 24.65 -31.48
CA LYS A 167 -24.67 25.31 -31.56
C LYS A 167 -24.71 26.48 -32.56
N SER A 168 -23.54 27.00 -32.95
CA SER A 168 -23.41 28.08 -33.94
C SER A 168 -23.27 27.61 -35.40
N LEU A 169 -23.26 26.30 -35.62
CA LEU A 169 -23.35 25.64 -36.94
C LEU A 169 -24.79 25.19 -37.21
#